data_AF-A0A8K0FYZ9-F1
#
_entry.id   AF-A0A8K0FYZ9-F1
#
_cell.length_a   1.000
_cell.length_b   1.000
_cell.length_c   1.000
_cell.angle_alpha   90.00
_cell.angle_beta   90.00
_cell.angle_gamma   90.00
#
_symmetry.space_group_name_H-M   'P 1'
#
loop_
_entity.id
_entity.type
_entity.pdbx_description
1 polymer ?
#
loop_
_entity_poly.entity_id
_entity_poly.type
_entity_poly.pdbx_seq_one_letter_code
_entity_poly.pdbx_strand_id
1 'polypeptide(L)'
;MRREIVIGEVRGIWPRTEEHGGGSTSVRLGEHNVKTDEDCEGDTPGLEYCSDPPVDVEVEKVIGHERYVPDDRNSYGDIALIRLKEEVEYTAGSQICAGGKKGENVCKGDSGSSLMYRDRMADTENWVTVGVVSFGLHRCALENVPAVFTRVTEYIQWILDNIEP
;
A
#
# COMPACT_ATOMS: atom_id res chain seq x y z
N MET A 1 -10.13 12.47 6.94
CA MET A 1 -9.01 12.99 6.15
C MET A 1 -7.72 12.48 6.78
N ARG A 2 -6.79 11.95 5.96
CA ARG A 2 -5.45 11.50 6.39
C ARG A 2 -4.46 11.89 5.30
N ARG A 3 -3.18 12.08 5.66
CA ARG A 3 -2.10 12.35 4.71
C ARG A 3 -1.02 11.27 4.71
N GLU A 4 -1.06 10.37 5.69
CA GLU A 4 -0.02 9.39 5.94
C GLU A 4 -0.44 7.99 5.50
N ILE A 5 0.41 7.36 4.70
CA ILE A 5 0.23 5.98 4.23
C ILE A 5 1.42 5.15 4.70
N VAL A 6 1.13 4.04 5.39
CA VAL A 6 2.13 3.04 5.77
C VAL A 6 2.42 2.14 4.57
N ILE A 7 3.69 2.00 4.22
CA ILE A 7 4.15 1.11 3.15
C ILE A 7 5.27 0.18 3.65
N GLY A 8 5.44 -0.95 2.96
CA GLY A 8 6.58 -1.86 3.06
C GLY A 8 7.35 -1.90 1.74
N GLU A 9 8.39 -2.72 1.66
CA GLU A 9 9.29 -2.78 0.50
C GLU A 9 9.90 -1.39 0.17
N VAL A 10 10.62 -0.85 1.15
CA VAL A 10 11.15 0.51 1.16
C VAL A 10 12.29 0.70 0.14
N ARG A 11 12.83 -0.42 -0.37
CA ARG A 11 13.93 -0.47 -1.32
C ARG A 11 13.59 0.30 -2.60
N GLY A 12 14.37 1.33 -2.91
CA GLY A 12 14.21 2.11 -4.14
C GLY A 12 13.26 3.30 -4.01
N ILE A 13 12.54 3.43 -2.89
CA ILE A 13 11.76 4.60 -2.52
C ILE A 13 12.57 5.48 -1.55
N TRP A 14 13.27 4.86 -0.58
CA TRP A 14 14.12 5.55 0.40
C TRP A 14 15.60 5.15 0.26
N PRO A 15 16.57 6.08 0.45
CA PRO A 15 16.42 7.52 0.75
C PRO A 15 16.20 8.41 -0.49
N ARG A 16 15.67 7.85 -1.60
CA ARG A 16 15.75 8.46 -2.94
C ARG A 16 14.93 9.73 -3.18
N THR A 17 14.23 10.29 -2.20
CA THR A 17 13.30 11.40 -2.47
C THR A 17 13.97 12.76 -2.75
N GLU A 18 15.28 12.94 -2.55
CA GLU A 18 15.91 14.26 -2.80
C GLU A 18 17.26 14.26 -3.50
N GLU A 19 17.94 13.12 -3.68
CA GLU A 19 19.34 13.16 -4.11
C GLU A 19 19.55 13.28 -5.63
N HIS A 20 18.59 12.90 -6.48
CA HIS A 20 18.74 12.97 -7.94
C HIS A 20 17.49 13.60 -8.57
N GLY A 21 17.59 14.88 -8.96
CA GLY A 21 16.49 15.61 -9.59
C GLY A 21 15.92 14.86 -10.79
N GLY A 22 14.62 14.54 -10.75
CA GLY A 22 13.87 14.06 -11.91
C GLY A 22 12.80 13.01 -11.61
N GLY A 23 11.69 13.43 -10.97
CA GLY A 23 10.43 12.67 -10.94
C GLY A 23 9.54 13.05 -9.78
N SER A 24 8.43 13.76 -10.02
CA SER A 24 7.36 13.88 -9.03
C SER A 24 6.81 12.46 -8.79
N THR A 25 6.86 11.98 -7.54
CA THR A 25 6.25 10.71 -7.16
C THR A 25 4.84 11.01 -6.67
N SER A 26 3.84 10.31 -7.18
CA SER A 26 2.44 10.41 -6.72
C SER A 26 1.92 9.06 -6.25
N VAL A 27 0.89 9.09 -5.40
CA VAL A 27 0.11 7.94 -4.97
C VAL A 27 -1.27 8.02 -5.62
N ARG A 28 -1.69 6.94 -6.29
CA ARG A 28 -3.03 6.78 -6.84
C ARG A 28 -3.93 6.06 -5.84
N LEU A 29 -5.09 6.63 -5.54
CA LEU A 29 -6.09 6.09 -4.61
C LEU A 29 -7.43 5.88 -5.32
N GLY A 30 -8.22 4.88 -4.92
CA GLY A 30 -9.55 4.63 -5.50
C GLY A 30 -9.56 3.86 -6.82
N GLU A 31 -8.38 3.50 -7.35
CA GLU A 31 -8.25 2.74 -8.60
C GLU A 31 -8.79 1.31 -8.46
N HIS A 32 -9.47 0.81 -9.49
CA HIS A 32 -9.92 -0.58 -9.57
C HIS A 32 -9.39 -1.29 -10.83
N ASN A 33 -9.38 -0.63 -11.99
CA ASN A 33 -8.79 -1.18 -13.20
C ASN A 33 -7.96 -0.14 -13.95
N VAL A 34 -6.64 -0.22 -13.76
CA VAL A 34 -5.62 0.65 -14.38
C VAL A 34 -5.64 0.74 -15.92
N LYS A 35 -6.46 -0.07 -16.60
CA LYS A 35 -6.61 -0.03 -18.06
C LYS A 35 -7.78 0.84 -18.51
N THR A 36 -8.66 1.22 -17.59
CA THR A 36 -9.87 1.99 -17.84
C THR A 36 -9.92 3.16 -16.87
N ASP A 37 -10.38 4.32 -17.35
CA ASP A 37 -10.56 5.48 -16.47
C ASP A 37 -11.90 5.43 -15.71
N GLU A 38 -12.89 4.72 -16.26
CA GLU A 38 -14.19 4.47 -15.65
C GLU A 38 -14.37 2.99 -15.32
N ASP A 39 -14.60 2.71 -14.04
CA ASP A 39 -14.74 1.36 -13.51
C ASP A 39 -16.21 1.09 -13.16
N CYS A 40 -16.94 0.58 -14.14
CA CYS A 40 -18.38 0.33 -14.06
C CYS A 40 -18.71 -1.17 -14.08
N GLU A 41 -19.60 -1.60 -13.18
CA GLU A 41 -20.15 -2.95 -13.14
C GLU A 41 -21.66 -2.94 -13.43
N GLY A 42 -22.12 -3.86 -14.28
CA GLY A 42 -23.55 -4.05 -14.55
C GLY A 42 -23.81 -4.61 -15.95
N ASP A 43 -24.72 -5.58 -16.06
CA ASP A 43 -25.07 -6.21 -17.35
C ASP A 43 -26.17 -5.44 -18.11
N THR A 44 -26.77 -4.42 -17.49
CA THR A 44 -27.90 -3.66 -18.05
C THR A 44 -27.44 -2.27 -18.50
N PRO A 45 -27.47 -1.98 -19.82
CA PRO A 45 -27.09 -0.66 -20.34
C PRO A 45 -27.88 0.47 -19.67
N GLY A 46 -27.17 1.43 -19.07
CA GLY A 46 -27.76 2.58 -18.38
C GLY A 46 -28.17 2.35 -16.92
N LEU A 47 -27.87 1.19 -16.35
CA LEU A 47 -28.02 0.88 -14.91
C LEU A 47 -26.71 0.37 -14.30
N GLU A 48 -25.58 0.72 -14.93
CA GLU A 48 -24.26 0.37 -14.43
C GLU A 48 -23.93 1.16 -13.16
N TYR A 49 -23.31 0.49 -12.20
CA TYR A 49 -22.77 1.10 -11.00
C TYR A 49 -21.29 1.36 -11.22
N CYS A 50 -20.90 2.64 -11.28
CA CYS A 50 -19.51 3.04 -11.46
C CYS A 50 -18.88 3.46 -10.13
N SER A 51 -17.60 3.11 -9.96
CA SER A 51 -16.79 3.58 -8.85
C SER A 51 -16.44 5.06 -9.03
N ASP A 52 -16.14 5.74 -7.92
CA ASP A 52 -15.58 7.09 -7.98
C ASP A 52 -14.24 7.06 -8.76
N PRO A 53 -13.91 8.09 -9.54
CA PRO A 53 -12.65 8.13 -10.28
C PRO A 53 -11.43 8.09 -9.34
N PRO A 54 -10.30 7.49 -9.78
CA PRO A 54 -9.08 7.47 -9.00
C PRO A 54 -8.52 8.89 -8.79
N VAL A 55 -7.87 9.09 -7.65
CA VAL A 55 -7.22 10.36 -7.27
C VAL A 55 -5.72 10.15 -7.21
N ASP A 56 -4.97 10.96 -7.96
CA ASP A 56 -3.51 11.02 -7.91
C ASP A 56 -3.07 12.17 -7.00
N VAL A 57 -2.32 11.84 -5.94
CA VAL A 57 -1.84 12.82 -4.96
C VAL A 57 -0.32 12.81 -4.91
N GLU A 58 0.30 13.97 -5.01
CA GLU A 58 1.76 14.06 -4.94
C GLU A 58 2.29 13.70 -3.54
N VAL A 59 3.45 13.05 -3.53
CA VAL A 59 4.19 12.75 -2.30
C VAL A 59 4.92 14.01 -1.85
N GLU A 60 4.67 14.41 -0.61
CA GLU A 60 5.41 15.47 0.09
C GLU A 60 6.76 14.93 0.56
N LYS A 61 6.73 13.79 1.26
CA LYS A 61 7.92 13.20 1.87
C LYS A 61 7.74 11.69 2.10
N VAL A 62 8.86 10.97 2.06
CA VAL A 62 8.95 9.59 2.55
C VAL A 62 9.80 9.56 3.82
N ILE A 63 9.35 8.83 4.83
CA ILE A 63 10.05 8.63 6.10
C ILE A 63 10.33 7.14 6.24
N GLY A 64 11.56 6.72 5.96
CA GLY A 64 12.00 5.34 6.18
C GLY A 64 12.37 5.10 7.64
N HIS A 65 12.10 3.89 8.16
CA HIS A 65 12.50 3.51 9.50
C HIS A 65 14.03 3.57 9.68
N GLU A 66 14.52 4.06 10.81
CA GLU A 66 15.94 4.40 11.01
C GLU A 66 16.85 3.18 11.03
N ARG A 67 16.28 2.01 11.36
CA ARG A 67 16.99 0.71 11.33
C ARG A 67 16.98 0.03 9.95
N TYR A 68 16.37 0.65 8.93
CA TYR A 68 16.37 0.10 7.60
C TYR A 68 17.78 0.05 7.02
N VAL A 69 18.21 -1.14 6.60
CA VAL A 69 19.50 -1.34 5.94
C VAL A 69 19.26 -1.93 4.55
N PRO A 70 19.60 -1.22 3.47
CA PRO A 70 19.52 -1.76 2.12
C PRO A 70 20.34 -3.05 1.99
N ASP A 71 19.79 -4.04 1.29
CA ASP A 71 20.44 -5.35 1.03
C ASP A 71 20.70 -6.24 2.27
N ASP A 72 20.15 -5.90 3.44
CA ASP A 72 20.15 -6.80 4.59
C ASP A 72 19.28 -8.04 4.32
N ARG A 73 19.82 -9.22 4.65
CA ARG A 73 19.14 -10.51 4.42
C ARG A 73 17.88 -10.69 5.27
N ASN A 74 17.80 -9.99 6.40
CA ASN A 74 16.65 -10.08 7.30
C ASN A 74 15.62 -8.97 7.06
N SER A 75 15.93 -8.00 6.18
CA SER A 75 15.03 -6.87 5.85
C SER A 75 14.51 -6.13 7.09
N TYR A 76 15.38 -5.95 8.09
CA TYR A 76 15.00 -5.21 9.30
C TYR A 76 14.58 -3.78 8.97
N GLY A 77 13.51 -3.30 9.60
CA GLY A 77 13.01 -1.95 9.40
C GLY A 77 12.45 -1.70 8.01
N ASP A 78 12.01 -2.72 7.27
CA ASP A 78 11.41 -2.56 5.95
C ASP A 78 9.96 -2.03 6.03
N ILE A 79 9.85 -0.81 6.54
CA ILE A 79 8.63 -0.02 6.68
C ILE A 79 8.94 1.47 6.47
N ALA A 80 8.03 2.18 5.81
CA ALA A 80 8.11 3.63 5.65
C ALA A 80 6.73 4.28 5.74
N LEU A 81 6.71 5.58 6.02
CA LEU A 81 5.54 6.43 5.88
C LEU A 81 5.69 7.28 4.63
N ILE A 82 4.64 7.34 3.82
CA ILE A 82 4.47 8.34 2.76
C ILE A 82 3.56 9.43 3.31
N ARG A 83 4.02 10.67 3.26
CA ARG A 83 3.20 11.85 3.48
C ARG A 83 2.76 12.43 2.15
N LEU A 84 1.46 12.62 1.98
CA LEU A 84 0.84 13.25 0.82
C LEU A 84 0.82 14.77 0.98
N LYS A 85 0.97 15.51 -0.14
CA LYS A 85 0.88 16.98 -0.14
C LYS A 85 -0.52 17.49 0.22
N GLU A 86 -1.54 16.70 -0.07
CA GLU A 86 -2.95 17.06 0.12
C GLU A 86 -3.68 16.00 0.96
N GLU A 87 -4.72 16.43 1.68
CA GLU A 87 -5.60 15.52 2.41
C GLU A 87 -6.51 14.77 1.47
N VAL A 88 -6.71 13.49 1.77
CA VAL A 88 -7.63 12.65 1.01
C VAL A 88 -8.86 12.36 1.86
N GLU A 89 -10.03 12.61 1.27
CA GLU A 89 -11.31 12.19 1.82
C GLU A 89 -11.59 10.73 1.47
N TYR A 90 -12.11 9.99 2.44
CA TYR A 90 -12.55 8.62 2.20
C TYR A 90 -13.86 8.66 1.43
N THR A 91 -13.84 8.20 0.19
CA THR A 91 -15.07 8.02 -0.60
C THR A 91 -15.61 6.60 -0.42
N ALA A 92 -16.87 6.37 -0.79
CA ALA A 92 -17.50 5.06 -0.71
C ALA A 92 -16.84 4.05 -1.69
N GLY A 93 -16.13 4.54 -2.71
CA GLY A 93 -15.10 3.81 -3.46
C GLY A 93 -13.87 3.49 -2.59
N SER A 94 -14.06 2.75 -1.51
CA SER A 94 -13.01 2.40 -0.54
C SER A 94 -12.10 1.27 -1.04
N GLN A 95 -11.76 1.28 -2.32
CA GLN A 95 -10.95 0.26 -2.96
C GLN A 95 -9.54 0.82 -3.23
N ILE A 96 -8.54 0.04 -2.84
CA ILE A 96 -7.15 0.24 -3.23
C ILE A 96 -6.81 -0.98 -4.08
N CYS A 97 -6.59 -0.83 -5.38
CA CYS A 97 -6.18 -1.96 -6.20
C CYS A 97 -4.69 -2.28 -6.11
N ALA A 98 -4.42 -3.54 -5.78
CA ALA A 98 -3.22 -4.27 -6.17
C ALA A 98 -3.68 -5.53 -6.92
N GLY A 99 -3.21 -5.74 -8.15
CA GLY A 99 -3.78 -6.74 -9.07
C GLY A 99 -3.39 -8.20 -8.79
N GLY A 100 -4.15 -9.17 -9.33
CA GLY A 100 -3.68 -10.57 -9.48
C GLY A 100 -4.74 -11.66 -9.80
N LYS A 101 -4.49 -12.50 -10.81
CA LYS A 101 -5.05 -13.88 -10.98
C LYS A 101 -4.21 -14.63 -12.04
N LYS A 102 -3.88 -15.92 -11.95
CA LYS A 102 -4.37 -17.05 -11.13
C LYS A 102 -3.16 -17.90 -10.69
N GLY A 103 -3.09 -18.28 -9.40
CA GLY A 103 -2.02 -19.12 -8.83
C GLY A 103 -1.62 -18.83 -7.36
N GLU A 104 -2.22 -17.82 -6.73
CA GLU A 104 -2.24 -17.49 -5.28
C GLU A 104 -0.91 -17.55 -4.50
N ASN A 105 -0.16 -16.44 -4.55
CA ASN A 105 0.79 -15.90 -3.53
C ASN A 105 1.28 -14.50 -3.99
N VAL A 106 1.84 -13.69 -3.08
CA VAL A 106 2.40 -12.33 -3.30
C VAL A 106 3.32 -12.28 -4.53
N CYS A 107 2.98 -11.41 -5.48
CA CYS A 107 3.61 -11.26 -6.79
C CYS A 107 4.42 -9.96 -6.95
N LYS A 108 5.14 -9.83 -8.07
CA LYS A 108 5.57 -8.52 -8.59
C LYS A 108 4.31 -7.67 -8.85
N GLY A 109 4.08 -6.66 -8.01
CA GLY A 109 2.89 -5.81 -8.04
C GLY A 109 2.14 -5.73 -6.71
N ASP A 110 2.41 -6.66 -5.78
CA ASP A 110 1.85 -6.68 -4.41
C ASP A 110 2.81 -6.07 -3.37
N SER A 111 3.95 -5.55 -3.83
CA SER A 111 4.96 -4.87 -3.01
C SER A 111 4.33 -3.72 -2.22
N GLY A 112 4.45 -3.72 -0.90
CA GLY A 112 3.80 -2.74 -0.03
C GLY A 112 2.29 -2.99 0.23
N SER A 113 1.69 -4.07 -0.27
CA SER A 113 0.29 -4.42 0.02
C SER A 113 0.08 -4.91 1.46
N SER A 114 -1.13 -4.69 1.98
CA SER A 114 -1.49 -5.00 3.36
C SER A 114 -1.98 -6.44 3.53
N LEU A 115 -1.37 -7.16 4.46
CA LEU A 115 -1.96 -8.36 5.07
C LEU A 115 -2.95 -7.91 6.15
N MET A 116 -4.23 -8.11 5.89
CA MET A 116 -5.31 -7.69 6.79
C MET A 116 -5.94 -8.86 7.54
N TYR A 117 -6.27 -8.62 8.80
CA TYR A 117 -7.08 -9.51 9.63
C TYR A 117 -8.42 -8.83 9.91
N ARG A 118 -9.51 -9.58 9.78
CA ARG A 118 -10.84 -9.10 10.18
C ARG A 118 -11.01 -9.27 11.69
N ASP A 119 -10.97 -8.16 12.41
CA ASP A 119 -11.25 -8.14 13.83
C ASP A 119 -12.77 -8.20 14.05
N ARG A 120 -13.20 -9.28 14.70
CA ARG A 120 -14.61 -9.52 15.04
C ARG A 120 -14.93 -9.17 16.49
N MET A 121 -13.96 -8.65 17.25
CA MET A 121 -14.12 -8.32 18.68
C MET A 121 -14.51 -6.87 18.92
N ALA A 122 -14.28 -5.96 17.97
CA ALA A 122 -14.82 -4.62 18.04
C ALA A 122 -16.33 -4.63 17.75
N ASP A 123 -17.07 -3.68 18.33
CA ASP A 123 -18.50 -3.44 18.03
C ASP A 123 -18.76 -3.06 16.55
N THR A 124 -17.69 -2.99 15.75
CA THR A 124 -17.65 -2.75 14.32
C THR A 124 -16.80 -3.83 13.65
N GLU A 125 -17.24 -4.35 12.49
CA GLU A 125 -16.42 -5.28 11.68
C GLU A 125 -15.23 -4.53 11.06
N ASN A 126 -14.11 -4.45 11.78
CA ASN A 126 -12.93 -3.72 11.35
C ASN A 126 -11.95 -4.62 10.61
N TRP A 127 -11.37 -4.09 9.54
CA TRP A 127 -10.19 -4.68 8.90
C TRP A 127 -8.94 -4.01 9.46
N VAL A 128 -8.02 -4.82 9.97
CA VAL A 128 -6.78 -4.34 10.61
C VAL A 128 -5.59 -4.86 9.83
N THR A 129 -4.71 -3.95 9.39
CA THR A 129 -3.43 -4.34 8.80
C THR A 129 -2.50 -4.89 9.88
N VAL A 130 -2.12 -6.16 9.75
CA VAL A 130 -1.20 -6.85 10.67
C VAL A 130 0.18 -7.05 10.07
N GLY A 131 0.30 -6.95 8.75
CA GLY A 131 1.57 -6.99 8.03
C GLY A 131 1.52 -6.20 6.73
N VAL A 132 2.68 -5.80 6.23
CA VAL A 132 2.83 -5.21 4.90
C VAL A 132 3.88 -6.01 4.14
N VAL A 133 3.65 -6.29 2.86
CA VAL A 133 4.60 -7.05 2.04
C VAL A 133 5.98 -6.37 2.05
N SER A 134 7.01 -7.12 2.42
CA SER A 134 8.40 -6.65 2.50
C SER A 134 9.18 -6.99 1.23
N PHE A 135 9.16 -8.25 0.80
CA PHE A 135 9.67 -8.63 -0.51
C PHE A 135 8.89 -9.81 -1.09
N GLY A 136 8.50 -9.65 -2.36
CA GLY A 136 7.93 -10.70 -3.18
C GLY A 136 9.01 -11.49 -3.94
N LEU A 137 8.80 -12.79 -4.13
CA LEU A 137 9.68 -13.61 -4.97
C LEU A 137 9.61 -13.12 -6.42
N HIS A 138 10.74 -13.10 -7.13
CA HIS A 138 10.78 -12.78 -8.57
C HIS A 138 9.90 -13.70 -9.44
N ARG A 139 9.49 -14.86 -8.90
CA ARG A 139 8.53 -15.77 -9.51
C ARG A 139 7.34 -15.90 -8.55
N CYS A 140 6.16 -15.57 -9.05
CA CYS A 140 4.91 -15.74 -8.33
C CYS A 140 4.61 -17.21 -8.06
N ALA A 141 3.80 -17.46 -7.01
CA ALA A 141 3.15 -18.75 -6.81
C ALA A 141 4.12 -19.95 -6.76
N LEU A 142 5.32 -19.75 -6.22
CA LEU A 142 6.23 -20.87 -5.99
C LEU A 142 5.69 -21.75 -4.87
N GLU A 143 5.45 -23.02 -5.21
CA GLU A 143 5.04 -24.03 -4.26
C GLU A 143 6.04 -24.12 -3.10
N ASN A 144 5.54 -24.16 -1.86
CA ASN A 144 6.34 -24.24 -0.63
C ASN A 144 7.29 -23.06 -0.36
N VAL A 145 7.09 -21.90 -1.01
CA VAL A 145 7.86 -20.69 -0.69
C VAL A 145 6.92 -19.61 -0.12
N PRO A 146 6.99 -19.32 1.19
CA PRO A 146 6.12 -18.33 1.82
C PRO A 146 6.54 -16.90 1.44
N ALA A 147 5.56 -15.98 1.41
CA ALA A 147 5.81 -14.55 1.34
C ALA A 147 6.26 -14.00 2.70
N VAL A 148 7.11 -12.97 2.69
CA VAL A 148 7.62 -12.32 3.89
C VAL A 148 6.97 -10.95 4.05
N PHE A 149 6.45 -10.69 5.24
CA PHE A 149 5.76 -9.47 5.60
C PHE A 149 6.47 -8.76 6.75
N THR A 150 6.55 -7.44 6.67
CA THR A 150 6.87 -6.60 7.81
C THR A 150 5.71 -6.62 8.79
N ARG A 151 5.96 -7.08 10.03
CA ARG A 151 4.95 -7.18 11.08
C ARG A 151 4.62 -5.80 11.65
N VAL A 152 3.51 -5.19 11.21
CA VAL A 152 3.10 -3.82 11.57
C VAL A 152 3.01 -3.60 13.09
N THR A 153 2.57 -4.63 13.83
CA THR A 153 2.44 -4.54 15.29
C THR A 153 3.73 -4.21 16.04
N GLU A 154 4.90 -4.53 15.48
CA GLU A 154 6.21 -4.19 16.08
C GLU A 154 6.62 -2.73 15.82
N TYR A 155 5.95 -2.04 14.88
CA TYR A 155 6.28 -0.69 14.44
C TYR A 155 5.20 0.33 14.80
N ILE A 156 4.15 -0.04 15.54
CA ILE A 156 3.05 0.87 15.92
C ILE A 156 3.59 2.13 16.61
N GLN A 157 4.50 1.98 17.57
CA GLN A 157 5.04 3.14 18.28
C GLN A 157 5.81 4.06 17.33
N TRP A 158 6.66 3.50 16.47
CA TRP A 158 7.39 4.28 15.47
C TRP A 158 6.45 4.99 14.50
N ILE A 159 5.37 4.33 14.05
CA ILE A 159 4.34 4.96 13.21
C ILE A 159 3.74 6.15 13.95
N LEU A 160 3.26 5.96 15.18
CA LEU A 160 2.61 7.01 15.97
C LEU A 160 3.55 8.19 16.26
N ASP A 161 4.84 7.94 16.42
CA ASP A 161 5.84 8.98 16.67
C ASP A 161 6.20 9.81 15.41
N ASN A 162 5.83 9.33 14.22
CA ASN A 162 6.18 9.94 12.93
C ASN A 162 4.99 10.38 12.07
N ILE A 163 3.75 10.20 12.55
CA ILE A 163 2.57 10.81 11.94
C ILE A 163 2.32 12.21 12.52
N GLU A 164 1.89 13.14 11.68
CA GLU A 164 1.49 14.48 12.10
C GLU A 164 -0.05 14.61 12.10
N PRO A 165 -0.60 15.57 12.86
CA PRO A 165 -2.04 15.85 12.86
C PRO A 165 -2.57 16.36 11.51
#